data_AF-A0A1F6V8P0-F1
#
_entry.id   AF-A0A1F6V8P0-F1
#
_cell.length_a   1.000
_cell.length_b   1.000
_cell.length_c   1.000
_cell.angle_alpha   90.00
_cell.angle_beta   90.00
_cell.angle_gamma   90.00
#
_symmetry.space_group_name_H-M   'P 1'
#
loop_
_entity.id
_entity.type
_entity.pdbx_description
1 polymer ?
#
loop_
_entity_poly.entity_id
_entity_poly.type
_entity_poly.pdbx_seq_one_letter_code
_entity_poly.pdbx_strand_id
1 'polypeptide(L)'
;MKAPKDKDIAYEVIRSQRSTADIVIERDGRVLVRAPEWVDDEQVANIVESKHYWIYQGLAEWRDLNATRVLREYKNGEGFLYLGRPYRLSLAGDQEAPLQLKDGRFRLRRDLVELGDIGPAQAAFRDFYVAKGFERLQTRVAYYAPKVGMVPTAVDVRDLGHRWASCSPTGKLGFHWKCMMAPQTIIDYVVTHELCHLHHRDHTDAFWNEVDKVMPDFRERKEWLRKNGAALDL
;
A
#
# COMPACT_ATOMS: atom_id res chain seq x y z
N MET A 1 16.52 4.17 -27.40
CA MET A 1 16.95 5.41 -28.08
C MET A 1 17.02 6.52 -27.03
N LYS A 2 17.97 7.44 -27.16
CA LYS A 2 18.33 8.44 -26.13
C LYS A 2 17.17 9.38 -25.80
N ALA A 3 16.95 9.60 -24.50
CA ALA A 3 16.01 10.58 -23.98
C ALA A 3 16.30 11.99 -24.54
N PRO A 4 15.28 12.72 -25.02
CA PRO A 4 15.42 14.15 -25.30
C PRO A 4 15.59 14.92 -23.99
N LYS A 5 16.44 15.95 -24.02
CA LYS A 5 16.78 16.82 -22.90
C LYS A 5 15.61 17.76 -22.59
N ASP A 6 14.85 17.45 -21.56
CA ASP A 6 14.34 18.43 -20.62
C ASP A 6 15.05 18.19 -19.27
N LYS A 7 15.67 19.22 -18.70
CA LYS A 7 16.94 19.07 -17.97
C LYS A 7 16.85 18.63 -16.51
N ASP A 8 15.66 18.53 -15.91
CA ASP A 8 15.57 18.23 -14.47
C ASP A 8 14.56 17.13 -14.06
N ILE A 9 13.70 16.61 -14.96
CA ILE A 9 12.76 15.51 -14.64
C ILE A 9 13.12 14.26 -15.43
N ALA A 10 13.62 13.23 -14.73
CA ALA A 10 13.79 11.90 -15.31
C ALA A 10 12.44 11.18 -15.41
N TYR A 11 12.04 10.78 -16.61
CA TYR A 11 10.81 10.02 -16.85
C TYR A 11 11.00 8.83 -17.80
N GLU A 12 10.17 7.82 -17.64
CA GLU A 12 10.09 6.63 -18.48
C GLU A 12 8.81 6.68 -19.34
N VAL A 13 8.89 6.35 -20.62
CA VAL A 13 7.73 6.33 -21.53
C VAL A 13 7.24 4.91 -21.74
N ILE A 14 5.99 4.62 -21.39
CA ILE A 14 5.31 3.35 -21.68
C ILE A 14 4.27 3.60 -22.77
N ARG A 15 4.39 2.88 -23.88
CA ARG A 15 3.49 2.98 -25.04
C ARG A 15 2.48 1.83 -25.06
N SER A 16 1.23 2.14 -25.39
CA SER A 16 0.14 1.14 -25.49
C SER A 16 -0.98 1.62 -26.40
N GLN A 17 -1.89 0.71 -26.78
CA GLN A 17 -3.12 1.09 -27.48
C GLN A 17 -4.09 1.81 -26.54
N ARG A 18 -4.00 3.14 -26.53
CA ARG A 18 -4.84 4.03 -25.72
C ARG A 18 -5.16 5.32 -26.47
N SER A 19 -6.22 6.01 -26.05
CA SER A 19 -6.68 7.25 -26.69
C SER A 19 -6.03 8.52 -26.15
N THR A 20 -5.54 8.51 -24.90
CA THR A 20 -4.96 9.67 -24.21
C THR A 20 -3.57 9.38 -23.67
N ALA A 21 -2.77 10.42 -23.43
CA ALA A 21 -1.51 10.33 -22.68
C ALA A 21 -1.73 10.79 -21.24
N ASP A 22 -1.16 10.09 -20.26
CA ASP A 22 -1.18 10.48 -18.85
C ASP A 22 0.21 10.41 -18.24
N ILE A 23 0.46 11.26 -17.24
CA ILE A 23 1.67 11.24 -16.43
C ILE A 23 1.32 10.66 -15.06
N VAL A 24 2.13 9.71 -14.60
CA VAL A 24 1.97 9.03 -13.31
C VAL A 24 3.29 9.17 -12.56
N ILE A 25 3.24 9.69 -11.34
CA ILE A 25 4.37 9.61 -10.42
C ILE A 25 4.17 8.31 -9.62
N GLU A 26 5.02 7.33 -9.87
CA GLU A 26 5.00 6.06 -9.18
C GLU A 26 5.44 6.22 -7.72
N ARG A 27 5.02 5.27 -6.88
CA ARG A 27 5.33 5.31 -5.44
C ARG A 27 6.80 4.99 -5.12
N ASP A 28 7.63 4.71 -6.10
CA ASP A 28 9.10 4.65 -5.98
C ASP A 28 9.80 5.94 -6.47
N GLY A 29 9.02 6.96 -6.87
CA GLY A 29 9.50 8.26 -7.29
C GLY A 29 9.78 8.35 -8.78
N ARG A 30 9.55 7.28 -9.56
CA ARG A 30 9.68 7.35 -11.02
C ARG A 30 8.50 8.08 -11.64
N VAL A 31 8.79 8.92 -12.63
CA VAL A 31 7.75 9.56 -13.44
C VAL A 31 7.54 8.70 -14.68
N LEU A 32 6.34 8.16 -14.86
CA LEU A 32 5.94 7.40 -16.03
C LEU A 32 5.02 8.24 -16.91
N VAL A 33 5.35 8.36 -18.19
CA VAL A 33 4.45 8.89 -19.20
C VAL A 33 3.85 7.72 -19.97
N ARG A 34 2.57 7.46 -19.75
CA ARG A 34 1.84 6.43 -20.46
C ARG A 34 1.21 7.04 -21.70
N ALA A 35 1.83 6.86 -22.86
CA ALA A 35 1.42 7.49 -24.12
C ALA A 35 0.76 6.49 -25.09
N PRO A 36 -0.16 6.94 -25.97
CA PRO A 36 -0.56 6.18 -27.14
C PRO A 36 0.63 5.87 -28.06
N GLU A 37 0.52 4.79 -28.84
CA GLU A 37 1.54 4.43 -29.84
C GLU A 37 1.74 5.52 -30.92
N TRP A 38 0.71 6.31 -31.22
CA TRP A 38 0.74 7.34 -32.26
C TRP A 38 1.28 8.70 -31.82
N VAL A 39 1.43 8.95 -30.51
CA VAL A 39 1.97 10.22 -29.99
C VAL A 39 3.48 10.20 -30.06
N ASP A 40 4.13 11.12 -30.76
CA ASP A 40 5.59 11.13 -30.88
C ASP A 40 6.31 11.60 -29.59
N ASP A 41 7.63 11.43 -29.54
CA ASP A 41 8.43 11.79 -28.36
C ASP A 41 8.46 13.31 -28.09
N GLU A 42 8.27 14.15 -29.12
CA GLU A 42 8.23 15.61 -28.98
C GLU A 42 6.93 16.06 -28.32
N GLN A 43 5.80 15.48 -28.73
CA GLN A 43 4.51 15.66 -28.10
C GLN A 43 4.51 15.14 -26.65
N VAL A 44 5.16 14.02 -26.38
CA VAL A 44 5.37 13.52 -25.01
C VAL A 44 6.14 14.53 -24.17
N ALA A 45 7.25 15.07 -24.68
CA ALA A 45 8.03 16.09 -23.98
C ALA A 45 7.20 17.35 -23.69
N ASN A 46 6.43 17.84 -24.66
CA ASN A 46 5.53 18.99 -24.49
C ASN A 46 4.45 18.73 -23.42
N ILE A 47 3.92 17.50 -23.32
CA ILE A 47 2.97 17.12 -22.28
C ILE A 47 3.64 17.15 -20.90
N VAL A 48 4.86 16.62 -20.77
CA VAL A 48 5.64 16.65 -19.52
C VAL A 48 5.92 18.10 -19.10
N GLU A 49 6.41 18.93 -20.01
CA GLU A 49 6.67 20.36 -19.81
C GLU A 49 5.40 21.09 -19.33
N SER A 50 4.24 20.84 -19.96
CA SER A 50 2.98 21.46 -19.56
C SER A 50 2.50 21.08 -18.15
N LYS A 51 3.00 19.98 -17.61
CA LYS A 51 2.68 19.45 -16.28
C LYS A 51 3.85 19.57 -15.30
N HIS A 52 4.94 20.25 -15.68
CA HIS A 52 6.19 20.32 -14.92
C HIS A 52 5.98 20.69 -13.45
N TYR A 53 5.21 21.74 -13.17
CA TYR A 53 4.88 22.15 -11.78
C TYR A 53 4.18 21.05 -10.96
N TRP A 54 3.19 20.37 -11.57
CA TRP A 54 2.47 19.27 -10.92
C TRP A 54 3.40 18.07 -10.64
N ILE A 55 4.30 17.76 -11.57
CA ILE A 55 5.28 16.68 -11.40
C ILE A 55 6.24 17.00 -10.25
N TYR A 56 6.75 18.23 -10.20
CA TYR A 56 7.61 18.67 -9.11
C TYR A 56 6.94 18.62 -7.74
N GLN A 57 5.69 19.11 -7.65
CA GLN A 57 4.92 19.02 -6.41
C GLN A 57 4.70 17.58 -5.97
N GLY A 58 4.32 16.70 -6.90
CA GLY A 58 4.11 15.29 -6.59
C GLY A 58 5.40 14.53 -6.24
N LEU A 59 6.55 14.89 -6.84
CA LEU A 59 7.86 14.35 -6.47
C LEU A 59 8.34 14.86 -5.11
N ALA A 60 8.09 16.13 -4.78
CA ALA A 60 8.37 16.69 -3.46
C ALA A 60 7.49 16.04 -2.38
N GLU A 61 6.19 15.91 -2.65
CA GLU A 61 5.26 15.20 -1.76
C GLU A 61 5.66 13.73 -1.61
N TRP A 62 6.06 13.05 -2.70
CA TRP A 62 6.60 11.70 -2.65
C TRP A 62 7.87 11.63 -1.79
N ARG A 63 8.82 12.56 -1.94
CA ARG A 63 10.05 12.62 -1.14
C ARG A 63 9.73 12.81 0.34
N ASP A 64 8.87 13.76 0.68
CA ASP A 64 8.48 14.04 2.06
C ASP A 64 7.76 12.85 2.70
N LEU A 65 6.87 12.19 1.95
CA LEU A 65 6.15 11.01 2.42
C LEU A 65 7.08 9.80 2.57
N ASN A 66 7.99 9.55 1.62
CA ASN A 66 8.91 8.41 1.67
C ASN A 66 10.16 8.64 2.52
N ALA A 67 10.44 9.86 2.96
CA ALA A 67 11.45 10.13 3.99
C ALA A 67 11.17 9.35 5.29
N THR A 68 9.91 8.97 5.53
CA THR A 68 9.49 8.17 6.69
C THR A 68 9.65 6.65 6.50
N ARG A 69 10.10 6.19 5.33
CA ARG A 69 10.30 4.76 5.07
C ARG A 69 11.41 4.22 5.97
N VAL A 70 11.12 3.15 6.69
CA VAL A 70 12.04 2.58 7.68
C VAL A 70 12.84 1.45 7.07
N LEU A 71 14.15 1.47 7.26
CA LEU A 71 15.02 0.31 7.00
C LEU A 71 15.14 -0.49 8.30
N ARG A 72 14.83 -1.79 8.25
CA ARG A 72 14.84 -2.68 9.43
C ARG A 72 16.07 -3.56 9.46
N GLU A 73 16.64 -3.69 10.65
CA GLU A 73 17.84 -4.51 10.87
C GLU A 73 17.54 -5.82 11.62
N TYR A 74 16.30 -5.99 12.09
CA TYR A 74 15.80 -7.13 12.86
C TYR A 74 16.61 -7.41 14.13
N LYS A 75 17.00 -6.33 14.83
CA LYS A 75 17.78 -6.40 16.07
C LYS A 75 16.91 -6.44 17.31
N ASN A 76 17.45 -7.03 18.38
CA ASN A 76 16.77 -7.11 19.67
C ASN A 76 16.36 -5.70 20.17
N GLY A 77 15.09 -5.52 20.54
CA GLY A 77 14.53 -4.25 20.97
C GLY A 77 13.95 -3.36 19.86
N GLU A 78 14.21 -3.66 18.58
CA GLU A 78 13.66 -2.91 17.44
C GLU A 78 12.12 -2.95 17.42
N GLY A 79 11.48 -1.84 17.07
CA GLY A 79 10.02 -1.69 17.13
C GLY A 79 9.33 -1.99 15.80
N PHE A 80 8.34 -2.89 15.82
CA PHE A 80 7.49 -3.24 14.68
C PHE A 80 6.02 -2.92 15.01
N LEU A 81 5.29 -2.38 14.04
CA LEU A 81 3.91 -1.98 14.24
C LEU A 81 2.95 -3.15 14.06
N TYR A 82 2.03 -3.32 15.00
CA TYR A 82 0.87 -4.19 14.84
C TYR A 82 -0.38 -3.49 15.37
N LEU A 83 -1.39 -3.39 14.53
CA LEU A 83 -2.64 -2.67 14.81
C LEU A 83 -2.40 -1.23 15.29
N GLY A 84 -1.40 -0.55 14.72
CA GLY A 84 -1.01 0.82 15.05
C GLY A 84 -0.19 0.98 16.33
N ARG A 85 0.19 -0.11 17.01
CA ARG A 85 1.01 -0.08 18.23
C ARG A 85 2.41 -0.64 17.96
N PRO A 86 3.47 0.02 18.46
CA PRO A 86 4.82 -0.51 18.35
C PRO A 86 5.07 -1.63 19.38
N TYR A 87 5.54 -2.77 18.91
CA TYR A 87 5.96 -3.92 19.72
C TYR A 87 7.44 -4.17 19.50
N ARG A 88 8.17 -4.39 20.60
CA ARG A 88 9.61 -4.65 20.53
C ARG A 88 9.88 -6.07 20.08
N LEU A 89 10.91 -6.22 19.25
CA LEU A 89 11.47 -7.50 18.83
C LEU A 89 12.32 -8.13 19.94
N SER A 90 12.21 -9.43 20.09
CA SER A 90 13.01 -10.28 20.96
C SER A 90 13.52 -11.47 20.15
N LEU A 91 14.84 -11.67 20.13
CA LEU A 91 15.44 -12.84 19.47
C LEU A 91 15.45 -14.03 20.44
N ALA A 92 14.74 -15.11 20.11
CA ALA A 92 14.60 -16.31 20.93
C ALA A 92 15.19 -17.54 20.22
N GLY A 93 15.92 -18.39 20.95
CA GLY A 93 16.46 -19.65 20.40
C GLY A 93 15.42 -20.76 20.36
N ASP A 94 14.65 -20.93 21.44
CA ASP A 94 13.73 -22.06 21.59
C ASP A 94 12.27 -21.65 21.33
N GLN A 95 11.85 -21.75 20.06
CA GLN A 95 10.43 -21.71 19.68
C GLN A 95 10.19 -22.44 18.35
N GLU A 96 9.03 -23.10 18.20
CA GLU A 96 8.65 -23.76 16.94
C GLU A 96 8.34 -22.73 15.83
N ALA A 97 7.48 -21.76 16.12
CA ALA A 97 7.05 -20.77 15.14
C ALA A 97 8.20 -19.80 14.79
N PRO A 98 8.40 -19.45 13.50
CA PRO A 98 9.40 -18.45 13.08
C PRO A 98 9.23 -17.10 13.78
N LEU A 99 7.98 -16.62 13.89
CA LEU A 99 7.61 -15.38 14.56
C LEU A 99 6.29 -15.56 15.31
N GLN A 100 6.20 -15.02 16.52
CA GLN A 100 4.96 -14.94 17.28
C GLN A 100 4.90 -13.63 18.09
N LEU A 101 3.70 -13.10 18.30
CA LEU A 101 3.47 -11.97 19.19
C LEU A 101 3.02 -12.52 20.56
N LYS A 102 3.88 -12.44 21.57
CA LYS A 102 3.63 -12.99 22.91
C LYS A 102 4.16 -12.03 23.97
N ASP A 103 3.39 -11.85 25.05
CA ASP A 103 3.77 -11.01 26.20
C ASP A 103 4.17 -9.57 25.80
N GLY A 104 3.45 -9.02 24.80
CA GLY A 104 3.72 -7.66 24.29
C GLY A 104 5.03 -7.52 23.49
N ARG A 105 5.57 -8.61 22.96
CA ARG A 105 6.78 -8.61 22.13
C ARG A 105 6.65 -9.51 20.91
N PHE A 106 7.23 -9.06 19.81
CA PHE A 106 7.52 -9.94 18.69
C PHE A 106 8.69 -10.83 19.08
N ARG A 107 8.48 -12.14 19.10
CA ARG A 107 9.52 -13.14 19.36
C ARG A 107 9.88 -13.81 18.05
N LEU A 108 11.06 -13.48 17.52
CA LEU A 108 11.60 -14.02 16.27
C LEU A 108 12.65 -15.08 16.62
N ARG A 109 12.65 -16.17 15.86
CA ARG A 109 13.66 -17.23 16.02
C ARG A 109 15.03 -16.70 15.60
N ARG A 110 16.04 -16.92 16.44
CA ARG A 110 17.37 -16.27 16.32
C ARG A 110 18.12 -16.69 15.05
N ASP A 111 18.01 -17.95 14.65
CA ASP A 111 18.61 -18.51 13.44
C ASP A 111 18.23 -17.76 12.16
N LEU A 112 17.07 -17.07 12.15
CA LEU A 112 16.58 -16.30 11.00
C LEU A 112 17.34 -14.98 10.76
N VAL A 113 18.26 -14.60 11.66
CA VAL A 113 19.10 -13.39 11.52
C VAL A 113 20.59 -13.66 11.69
N GLU A 114 21.00 -14.89 11.99
CA GLU A 114 22.39 -15.23 12.36
C GLU A 114 23.39 -15.13 11.21
N LEU A 115 22.95 -15.33 9.97
CA LEU A 115 23.81 -15.28 8.78
C LEU A 115 23.99 -13.87 8.18
N GLY A 116 23.45 -12.84 8.84
CA GLY A 116 23.45 -11.47 8.31
C GLY A 116 22.49 -11.24 7.14
N ASP A 117 21.72 -12.25 6.74
CA ASP A 117 20.62 -12.14 5.79
C ASP A 117 19.32 -11.84 6.55
N ILE A 118 18.69 -10.71 6.22
CA ILE A 118 17.39 -10.31 6.81
C ILE A 118 16.19 -10.92 6.07
N GLY A 119 16.40 -11.54 4.90
CA GLY A 119 15.35 -12.14 4.09
C GLY A 119 14.47 -13.13 4.84
N PRO A 120 15.03 -14.10 5.60
CA PRO A 120 14.24 -15.02 6.40
C PRO A 120 13.42 -14.34 7.50
N ALA A 121 13.98 -13.32 8.15
CA ALA A 121 13.26 -12.54 9.17
C ALA A 121 12.10 -11.73 8.56
N GLN A 122 12.35 -11.07 7.43
CA GLN A 122 11.32 -10.34 6.69
C GLN A 122 10.19 -11.27 6.22
N ALA A 123 10.53 -12.46 5.71
CA ALA A 123 9.55 -13.48 5.34
C ALA A 123 8.70 -13.91 6.54
N ALA A 124 9.31 -14.17 7.70
CA ALA A 124 8.60 -14.55 8.91
C ALA A 124 7.60 -13.47 9.38
N PHE A 125 7.98 -12.19 9.32
CA PHE A 125 7.07 -11.08 9.61
C PHE A 125 5.94 -10.96 8.59
N ARG A 126 6.25 -11.06 7.28
CA ARG A 126 5.24 -11.04 6.23
C ARG A 126 4.22 -12.14 6.45
N ASP A 127 4.67 -13.37 6.68
CA ASP A 127 3.79 -14.54 6.84
C ASP A 127 2.93 -14.40 8.10
N PHE A 128 3.48 -13.86 9.20
CA PHE A 128 2.71 -13.50 10.39
C PHE A 128 1.60 -12.48 10.07
N TYR A 129 1.92 -11.40 9.34
CA TYR A 129 0.93 -10.39 8.98
C TYR A 129 -0.10 -10.90 7.97
N VAL A 130 0.26 -11.82 7.07
CA VAL A 130 -0.70 -12.50 6.19
C VAL A 130 -1.69 -13.32 7.01
N ALA A 131 -1.20 -14.17 7.92
CA ALA A 131 -2.04 -15.01 8.77
C ALA A 131 -2.98 -14.17 9.65
N LYS A 132 -2.43 -13.18 10.38
CA LYS A 132 -3.23 -12.27 11.21
C LYS A 132 -4.13 -11.35 10.41
N GLY A 133 -3.69 -10.94 9.22
CA GLY A 133 -4.48 -10.20 8.27
C GLY A 133 -5.71 -10.96 7.84
N PHE A 134 -5.54 -12.23 7.46
CA PHE A 134 -6.65 -13.06 6.97
C PHE A 134 -7.75 -13.20 8.03
N GLU A 135 -7.39 -13.59 9.25
CA GLU A 135 -8.33 -13.69 10.39
C GLU A 135 -9.08 -12.36 10.63
N ARG A 136 -8.33 -11.25 10.70
CA ARG A 136 -8.87 -9.93 11.07
C ARG A 136 -9.73 -9.36 9.95
N LEU A 137 -9.23 -9.34 8.72
CA LEU A 137 -9.87 -8.70 7.58
C LEU A 137 -11.15 -9.44 7.19
N GLN A 138 -11.19 -10.77 7.27
CA GLN A 138 -12.45 -11.50 7.09
C GLN A 138 -13.52 -11.04 8.08
N THR A 139 -13.14 -10.90 9.36
CA THR A 139 -14.06 -10.40 10.40
C THR A 139 -14.53 -8.97 10.12
N ARG A 140 -13.63 -8.08 9.67
CA ARG A 140 -13.99 -6.69 9.35
C ARG A 140 -14.84 -6.59 8.09
N VAL A 141 -14.53 -7.36 7.05
CA VAL A 141 -15.34 -7.45 5.84
C VAL A 141 -16.75 -7.91 6.19
N ALA A 142 -16.90 -8.98 6.98
CA ALA A 142 -18.21 -9.46 7.43
C ALA A 142 -18.99 -8.41 8.21
N TYR A 143 -18.31 -7.56 8.98
CA TYR A 143 -18.94 -6.48 9.73
C TYR A 143 -19.44 -5.31 8.86
N TYR A 144 -18.68 -4.92 7.83
CA TYR A 144 -19.01 -3.77 6.97
C TYR A 144 -19.83 -4.14 5.72
N ALA A 145 -19.73 -5.37 5.22
CA ALA A 145 -20.49 -5.89 4.08
C ALA A 145 -22.00 -5.57 4.16
N PRO A 146 -22.72 -5.90 5.25
CA PRO A 146 -24.15 -5.59 5.35
C PRO A 146 -24.44 -4.09 5.44
N LYS A 147 -23.50 -3.27 5.92
CA LYS A 147 -23.66 -1.80 5.98
C LYS A 147 -23.54 -1.14 4.60
N VAL A 148 -22.65 -1.68 3.77
CA VAL A 148 -22.50 -1.27 2.36
C VAL A 148 -23.60 -1.89 1.49
N GLY A 149 -24.22 -2.98 1.94
CA GLY A 149 -25.22 -3.74 1.17
C GLY A 149 -24.60 -4.61 0.07
N MET A 150 -23.35 -5.04 0.23
CA MET A 150 -22.61 -5.83 -0.74
C MET A 150 -21.83 -6.96 -0.07
N VAL A 151 -21.73 -8.11 -0.75
CA VAL A 151 -20.98 -9.28 -0.29
C VAL A 151 -19.91 -9.62 -1.32
N PRO A 152 -18.62 -9.63 -0.95
CA PRO A 152 -17.55 -10.01 -1.86
C PRO A 152 -17.57 -11.52 -2.11
N THR A 153 -17.05 -11.93 -3.27
CA THR A 153 -16.99 -13.35 -3.65
C THR A 153 -15.88 -14.10 -2.93
N ALA A 154 -14.80 -13.40 -2.59
CA ALA A 154 -13.69 -13.93 -1.80
C ALA A 154 -12.88 -12.80 -1.16
N VAL A 155 -12.12 -13.13 -0.12
CA VAL A 155 -11.16 -12.25 0.56
C VAL A 155 -9.82 -12.94 0.62
N ASP A 156 -8.74 -12.27 0.20
CA ASP A 156 -7.37 -12.73 0.41
C ASP A 156 -6.46 -11.65 1.00
N VAL A 157 -5.33 -12.09 1.56
CA VAL A 157 -4.27 -11.23 2.09
C VAL A 157 -2.96 -11.66 1.46
N ARG A 158 -2.27 -10.73 0.81
CA ARG A 158 -1.05 -11.01 0.05
C ARG A 158 -0.20 -9.76 -0.06
N ASP A 159 0.92 -9.87 -0.75
CA ASP A 159 1.66 -8.69 -1.19
C ASP A 159 0.93 -8.03 -2.37
N LEU A 160 0.73 -6.72 -2.28
CA LEU A 160 0.11 -5.90 -3.33
C LEU A 160 1.02 -4.75 -3.79
N GLY A 161 2.31 -4.83 -3.43
CA GLY A 161 3.32 -3.81 -3.68
C GLY A 161 2.95 -2.49 -3.03
N HIS A 162 2.46 -1.57 -3.85
CA HIS A 162 2.17 -0.20 -3.42
C HIS A 162 0.69 0.03 -3.07
N ARG A 163 -0.20 -0.93 -3.32
CA ARG A 163 -1.63 -0.81 -3.05
C ARG A 163 -1.97 -1.33 -1.67
N TRP A 164 -2.85 -0.63 -0.95
CA TRP A 164 -3.36 -1.10 0.34
C TRP A 164 -4.33 -2.27 0.18
N ALA A 165 -5.13 -2.24 -0.88
CA ALA A 165 -6.04 -3.30 -1.24
C ALA A 165 -6.41 -3.22 -2.74
N SER A 166 -7.24 -4.15 -3.18
CA SER A 166 -7.73 -4.26 -4.55
C SER A 166 -9.06 -4.99 -4.59
N CYS A 167 -9.94 -4.58 -5.51
CA CYS A 167 -11.14 -5.31 -5.87
C CYS A 167 -11.06 -5.81 -7.32
N SER A 168 -11.30 -7.10 -7.55
CA SER A 168 -11.39 -7.66 -8.90
C SER A 168 -12.76 -7.36 -9.54
N PRO A 169 -12.86 -7.45 -10.89
CA PRO A 169 -14.16 -7.41 -11.59
C PRO A 169 -15.12 -8.50 -11.13
N THR A 170 -14.60 -9.66 -10.71
CA THR A 170 -15.39 -10.78 -10.16
C THR A 170 -15.77 -10.60 -8.69
N GLY A 171 -15.47 -9.45 -8.08
CA GLY A 171 -15.87 -9.13 -6.71
C GLY A 171 -15.00 -9.76 -5.62
N LYS A 172 -13.79 -10.23 -5.96
CA LYS A 172 -12.80 -10.69 -4.99
C LYS A 172 -12.05 -9.49 -4.43
N LEU A 173 -12.00 -9.39 -3.10
CA LEU A 173 -11.20 -8.38 -2.41
C LEU A 173 -9.85 -8.98 -2.03
N GLY A 174 -8.79 -8.22 -2.26
CA GLY A 174 -7.45 -8.56 -1.80
C GLY A 174 -6.87 -7.42 -1.01
N PHE A 175 -6.24 -7.73 0.11
CA PHE A 175 -5.65 -6.75 1.02
C PHE A 175 -4.15 -6.96 1.16
N HIS A 176 -3.39 -5.88 1.29
CA HIS A 176 -1.97 -5.97 1.55
C HIS A 176 -1.73 -6.38 3.01
N TRP A 177 -0.80 -7.30 3.25
CA TRP A 177 -0.40 -7.68 4.61
C TRP A 177 0.01 -6.49 5.50
N LYS A 178 0.56 -5.41 4.90
CA LYS A 178 0.91 -4.15 5.58
C LYS A 178 -0.26 -3.49 6.30
N CYS A 179 -1.51 -3.80 5.91
CA CYS A 179 -2.70 -3.31 6.62
C CYS A 179 -2.64 -3.62 8.12
N MET A 180 -2.03 -4.75 8.51
CA MET A 180 -1.90 -5.13 9.92
C MET A 180 -0.97 -4.24 10.73
N MET A 181 -0.21 -3.34 10.10
CA MET A 181 0.61 -2.35 10.78
C MET A 181 -0.20 -1.08 11.12
N ALA A 182 -1.32 -0.84 10.45
CA ALA A 182 -2.16 0.35 10.64
C ALA A 182 -3.11 0.20 11.85
N PRO A 183 -3.55 1.32 12.48
CA PRO A 183 -4.61 1.29 13.49
C PRO A 183 -5.90 0.66 12.95
N GLN A 184 -6.71 0.07 13.84
CA GLN A 184 -7.97 -0.58 13.47
C GLN A 184 -8.91 0.35 12.67
N THR A 185 -8.99 1.63 13.02
CA THR A 185 -9.83 2.61 12.32
C THR A 185 -9.42 2.78 10.86
N ILE A 186 -8.12 2.68 10.57
CA ILE A 186 -7.58 2.78 9.22
C ILE A 186 -7.79 1.49 8.44
N ILE A 187 -7.63 0.33 9.09
CA ILE A 187 -7.98 -0.97 8.49
C ILE A 187 -9.45 -0.98 8.07
N ASP A 188 -10.34 -0.47 8.94
CA ASP A 188 -11.77 -0.38 8.66
C ASP A 188 -12.07 0.52 7.46
N TYR A 189 -11.34 1.62 7.31
CA TYR A 189 -11.46 2.50 6.14
C TYR A 189 -11.07 1.76 4.86
N VAL A 190 -9.94 1.06 4.85
CA VAL A 190 -9.50 0.27 3.69
C VAL A 190 -10.56 -0.80 3.35
N VAL A 191 -11.09 -1.51 4.34
CA VAL A 191 -12.15 -2.51 4.13
C VAL A 191 -13.42 -1.89 3.54
N THR A 192 -13.88 -0.77 4.09
CA THR A 192 -15.09 -0.08 3.61
C THR A 192 -14.90 0.44 2.18
N HIS A 193 -13.74 1.04 1.90
CA HIS A 193 -13.37 1.51 0.57
C HIS A 193 -13.45 0.41 -0.49
N GLU A 194 -12.85 -0.75 -0.20
CA GLU A 194 -12.85 -1.88 -1.14
C GLU A 194 -14.24 -2.52 -1.30
N LEU A 195 -15.06 -2.52 -0.25
CA LEU A 195 -16.46 -2.98 -0.37
C LEU A 195 -17.27 -2.04 -1.27
N CYS A 196 -17.09 -0.72 -1.17
CA CYS A 196 -17.75 0.25 -2.04
C CYS A 196 -17.35 0.06 -3.52
N HIS A 197 -16.17 -0.50 -3.80
CA HIS A 197 -15.78 -0.87 -5.16
C HIS A 197 -16.64 -1.97 -5.80
N LEU A 198 -17.49 -2.66 -5.03
CA LEU A 198 -18.48 -3.59 -5.57
C LEU A 198 -19.69 -2.87 -6.19
N HIS A 199 -20.01 -1.64 -5.75
CA HIS A 199 -21.02 -0.78 -6.35
C HIS A 199 -20.44 0.06 -7.49
N HIS A 200 -19.31 0.73 -7.21
CA HIS A 200 -18.73 1.72 -8.11
C HIS A 200 -17.25 1.44 -8.32
N ARG A 201 -16.85 1.14 -9.58
CA ARG A 201 -15.46 0.78 -9.91
C ARG A 201 -14.51 1.97 -9.85
N ASP A 202 -15.03 3.18 -10.05
CA ASP A 202 -14.24 4.41 -10.13
C ASP A 202 -14.59 5.37 -8.97
N HIS A 203 -13.61 6.16 -8.52
CA HIS A 203 -13.72 7.10 -7.39
C HIS A 203 -14.51 8.39 -7.70
N THR A 204 -15.66 8.26 -8.37
CA THR A 204 -16.60 9.35 -8.64
C THR A 204 -17.33 9.81 -7.38
N ASP A 205 -18.12 10.89 -7.47
CA ASP A 205 -18.94 11.36 -6.35
C ASP A 205 -19.90 10.26 -5.83
N ALA A 206 -20.42 9.42 -6.73
CA ALA A 206 -21.25 8.28 -6.34
C ALA A 206 -20.49 7.30 -5.42
N PHE A 207 -19.23 6.98 -5.76
CA PHE A 207 -18.38 6.15 -4.91
C PHE A 207 -18.15 6.78 -3.54
N TRP A 208 -17.78 8.06 -3.50
CA TRP A 208 -17.48 8.73 -2.22
C TRP A 208 -18.73 8.89 -1.37
N ASN A 209 -19.90 9.09 -1.97
CA ASN A 209 -21.19 9.10 -1.26
C ASN A 209 -21.48 7.73 -0.61
N GLU A 210 -21.17 6.61 -1.27
CA GLU A 210 -21.31 5.28 -0.65
C GLU A 210 -20.36 5.07 0.53
N VAL A 211 -19.11 5.54 0.42
CA VAL A 211 -18.16 5.49 1.54
C VAL A 211 -18.66 6.35 2.70
N ASP A 212 -19.12 7.58 2.43
CA ASP A 212 -19.58 8.55 3.44
C ASP A 212 -20.80 8.04 4.24
N LYS A 213 -21.76 7.38 3.57
CA LYS A 213 -22.92 6.76 4.22
C LYS A 213 -22.54 5.76 5.31
N VAL A 214 -21.44 5.02 5.11
CA VAL A 214 -20.97 3.98 6.04
C VAL A 214 -19.93 4.52 7.03
N MET A 215 -19.12 5.49 6.59
CA MET A 215 -17.98 6.02 7.33
C MET A 215 -17.81 7.53 7.08
N PRO A 216 -18.57 8.39 7.78
CA PRO A 216 -18.53 9.84 7.57
C PRO A 216 -17.17 10.50 7.81
N ASP A 217 -16.33 9.89 8.65
CA ASP A 217 -14.96 10.34 8.96
C ASP A 217 -13.90 9.81 7.98
N PHE A 218 -14.29 9.26 6.82
CA PHE A 218 -13.37 8.63 5.88
C PHE A 218 -12.26 9.57 5.38
N ARG A 219 -12.52 10.88 5.32
CA ARG A 219 -11.54 11.88 4.85
C ARG A 219 -10.34 11.96 5.79
N GLU A 220 -10.57 11.91 7.10
CA GLU A 220 -9.51 11.91 8.11
C GLU A 220 -8.67 10.63 8.02
N ARG A 221 -9.32 9.48 7.81
CA ARG A 221 -8.67 8.18 7.69
C ARG A 221 -7.86 8.05 6.40
N LYS A 222 -8.39 8.58 5.29
CA LYS A 222 -7.68 8.70 4.01
C LYS A 222 -6.42 9.55 4.17
N GLU A 223 -6.54 10.69 4.84
CA GLU A 223 -5.41 11.60 5.08
C GLU A 223 -4.37 11.00 6.02
N TRP A 224 -4.79 10.26 7.04
CA TRP A 224 -3.87 9.51 7.89
C TRP A 224 -3.08 8.49 7.07
N LEU A 225 -3.74 7.74 6.18
CA LEU A 225 -3.10 6.74 5.34
C LEU A 225 -2.13 7.36 4.33
N ARG A 226 -2.47 8.56 3.80
CA ARG A 226 -1.57 9.35 2.95
C ARG A 226 -0.28 9.72 3.71
N LYS A 227 -0.42 10.27 4.92
CA LYS A 227 0.70 10.77 5.74
C LYS A 227 1.59 9.67 6.32
N ASN A 228 1.00 8.56 6.76
CA ASN A 228 1.70 7.54 7.55
C ASN A 228 1.98 6.26 6.77
N GLY A 229 1.36 6.07 5.60
CA GLY A 229 1.39 4.80 4.87
C GLY A 229 2.79 4.34 4.45
N ALA A 230 3.70 5.27 4.15
CA ALA A 230 5.07 4.95 3.74
C ALA A 230 5.92 4.36 4.89
N ALA A 231 5.60 4.72 6.15
CA ALA A 231 6.30 4.20 7.34
C ALA A 231 5.85 2.79 7.74
N LEU A 232 4.75 2.29 7.17
CA LEU A 232 4.21 0.95 7.43
C LEU A 232 4.95 -0.09 6.58
N ASP A 233 6.24 -0.25 6.86
CA ASP A 233 7.14 -1.16 6.13
C ASP A 233 8.02 -2.00 7.08
N LEU A 234 8.44 -3.15 6.52
CA LEU A 234 9.36 -4.12 7.09
C LEU A 234 10.79 -3.91 6.59
#